data_AF-A8FZJ1-F1
#
_entry.id   AF-A8FZJ1-F1
#
_cell.length_a   1.000
_cell.length_b   1.000
_cell.length_c   1.000
_cell.angle_alpha   90.00
_cell.angle_beta   90.00
_cell.angle_gamma   90.00
#
_symmetry.space_group_name_H-M   'P 1'
#
loop_
_entity.id
_entity.type
_entity.pdbx_description
1 polymer ?
#
loop_
_entity_poly.entity_id
_entity_poly.type
_entity_poly.pdbx_seq_one_letter_code
_entity_poly.pdbx_strand_id
1 'polypeptide(L)'
;MTLTLPFSLSAGSNELADEERLLLESCMSLKKASEEVSANSCVYYIQGFLAGSLTTKSDYVLRETSGVFFDRAYQTRVGKRTSKEQPIQLCLSRDDNVEHLAERLVGHLSYPIESMQLLHTQIFDALEAESSCS
;
A
#
# COMPACT_ATOMS: atom_id res chain seq x y z
N MET A 1 34.26 34.07 25.33
CA MET A 1 34.64 32.83 24.63
C MET A 1 33.37 32.14 24.19
N THR A 2 33.09 32.08 22.89
CA THR A 2 31.89 31.44 22.33
C THR A 2 32.27 30.05 21.83
N LEU A 3 31.77 29.01 22.51
CA LEU A 3 31.96 27.62 22.10
C LEU A 3 30.93 27.28 21.00
N THR A 4 31.40 27.05 19.78
CA THR A 4 30.60 26.47 18.71
C THR A 4 30.78 24.95 18.72
N LEU A 5 29.72 24.21 19.03
CA LEU A 5 29.69 22.76 18.95
C LEU A 5 29.44 22.33 17.48
N PRO A 6 30.21 21.38 16.93
CA PRO A 6 29.94 20.83 15.61
C PRO A 6 28.80 19.82 15.70
N PHE A 7 27.69 20.10 15.02
CA PHE A 7 26.63 19.11 14.79
C PHE A 7 27.10 18.15 13.71
N SER A 8 27.46 16.92 14.10
CA SER A 8 27.68 15.84 13.15
C SER A 8 26.31 15.27 12.74
N LEU A 9 25.86 15.61 11.53
CA LEU A 9 24.79 14.87 10.89
C LEU A 9 25.39 13.59 10.29
N SER A 10 25.25 12.46 10.98
CA SER A 10 25.40 11.16 10.34
C SER A 10 24.18 10.93 9.45
N ALA A 11 24.37 11.11 8.14
CA ALA A 11 23.40 10.73 7.13
C ALA A 11 23.19 9.22 7.18
N GLY A 12 21.94 8.79 7.32
CA GLY A 12 21.55 7.38 7.36
C GLY A 12 22.03 6.64 6.11
N SER A 13 22.56 5.44 6.30
CA SER A 13 22.95 4.55 5.22
C SER A 13 21.71 4.19 4.39
N ASN A 14 21.87 4.13 3.06
CA ASN A 14 20.90 3.52 2.14
C ASN A 14 20.86 1.97 2.28
N GLU A 15 21.26 1.42 3.42
CA GLU A 15 21.04 0.01 3.71
C GLU A 15 19.60 -0.15 4.16
N LEU A 16 18.88 -1.04 3.47
CA LEU A 16 17.60 -1.56 3.96
C LEU A 16 17.78 -1.98 5.41
N ALA A 17 16.85 -1.56 6.26
CA ALA A 17 16.83 -2.04 7.64
C ALA A 17 16.75 -3.58 7.62
N ASP A 18 17.37 -4.25 8.59
CA ASP A 18 17.41 -5.73 8.63
C ASP A 18 16.00 -6.34 8.53
N GLU A 19 15.00 -5.66 9.08
CA GLU A 19 13.58 -6.03 8.99
C GLU A 19 13.03 -6.00 7.56
N GLU A 20 13.39 -4.99 6.76
CA GLU A 20 12.98 -4.88 5.35
C GLU A 20 13.63 -5.97 4.50
N ARG A 21 14.89 -6.30 4.76
CA ARG A 21 15.59 -7.40 4.08
C ARG A 21 14.89 -8.74 4.37
N LEU A 22 14.64 -9.05 5.63
CA LEU A 22 13.94 -10.27 6.04
C LEU A 22 12.54 -10.38 5.45
N LEU A 23 11.82 -9.24 5.38
CA LEU A 23 10.51 -9.19 4.75
C LEU A 23 10.58 -9.49 3.25
N LEU A 24 11.51 -8.87 2.53
CA LEU A 24 11.69 -9.12 1.10
C LEU A 24 12.08 -10.58 0.83
N GLU A 25 12.95 -11.17 1.65
CA GLU A 25 13.26 -12.60 1.59
C GLU A 25 12.01 -13.47 1.83
N SER A 26 11.18 -13.11 2.82
CA SER A 26 9.90 -13.77 3.08
C SER A 26 8.98 -13.70 1.87
N CYS A 27 8.86 -12.54 1.22
CA CYS A 27 8.07 -12.40 -0.01
C CYS A 27 8.64 -13.22 -1.16
N MET A 28 9.96 -13.24 -1.33
CA MET A 28 10.65 -14.04 -2.35
C MET A 28 10.44 -15.55 -2.16
N SER A 29 10.25 -16.01 -0.92
CA SER A 29 9.98 -17.43 -0.62
C SER A 29 8.61 -17.91 -1.09
N LEU A 30 7.62 -17.02 -1.18
CA LEU A 30 6.26 -17.32 -1.66
C LEU A 30 6.23 -17.73 -3.13
N LYS A 31 7.22 -17.34 -3.93
CA LYS A 31 7.41 -17.81 -5.32
C LYS A 31 7.31 -19.34 -5.46
N LYS A 32 7.68 -20.08 -4.40
CA LYS A 32 7.82 -21.54 -4.40
C LYS A 32 6.74 -22.27 -3.60
N ALA A 33 5.96 -21.58 -2.77
CA ALA A 33 5.05 -22.19 -1.82
C ALA A 33 3.62 -22.15 -2.38
N SER A 34 3.17 -23.26 -2.95
CA SER A 34 1.81 -23.42 -3.48
C SER A 34 0.76 -23.73 -2.39
N GLU A 35 1.13 -24.03 -1.14
CA GLU A 35 0.20 -24.73 -0.23
C GLU A 35 0.07 -24.18 1.20
N GLU A 36 0.90 -23.24 1.67
CA GLU A 36 0.66 -22.55 2.96
C GLU A 36 1.00 -21.05 2.87
N VAL A 37 0.11 -20.30 2.23
CA VAL A 37 0.25 -18.83 2.10
C VAL A 37 -0.12 -18.13 3.42
N SER A 38 -1.06 -18.67 4.20
CA SER A 38 -1.71 -17.95 5.30
C SER A 38 -0.83 -17.67 6.54
N ALA A 39 0.35 -18.28 6.66
CA ALA A 39 1.27 -18.09 7.80
C ALA A 39 2.59 -17.38 7.42
N ASN A 40 2.67 -16.74 6.25
CA ASN A 40 3.89 -16.08 5.79
C ASN A 40 3.96 -14.61 6.23
N SER A 41 5.12 -14.15 6.71
CA SER A 41 5.33 -12.75 7.13
C SER A 41 5.04 -11.74 6.02
N CYS A 42 5.24 -12.11 4.75
CA CYS A 42 4.88 -11.26 3.61
C CYS A 42 3.36 -11.05 3.50
N VAL A 43 2.57 -12.09 3.76
CA VAL A 43 1.10 -12.00 3.71
C VAL A 43 0.59 -11.12 4.83
N TYR A 44 1.10 -11.29 6.04
CA TYR A 44 0.78 -10.38 7.16
C TYR A 44 1.20 -8.94 6.88
N TYR A 45 2.35 -8.75 6.24
CA TYR A 45 2.77 -7.42 5.83
C TYR A 45 1.80 -6.79 4.84
N ILE A 46 1.37 -7.53 3.81
CA ILE A 46 0.38 -7.05 2.83
C ILE A 46 -0.95 -6.75 3.52
N GLN A 47 -1.41 -7.58 4.45
CA GLN A 47 -2.61 -7.31 5.26
C GLN A 47 -2.48 -5.99 6.04
N GLY A 48 -1.35 -5.77 6.73
CA GLY A 48 -1.08 -4.53 7.45
C GLY A 48 -0.98 -3.32 6.52
N PHE A 49 -0.36 -3.49 5.35
CA PHE A 49 -0.26 -2.48 4.31
C PHE A 49 -1.64 -2.08 3.79
N LEU A 50 -2.48 -3.05 3.45
CA LEU A 50 -3.87 -2.82 3.02
C LEU A 50 -4.68 -2.16 4.13
N ALA A 51 -4.55 -2.63 5.38
CA ALA A 51 -5.21 -2.01 6.51
C ALA A 51 -4.81 -0.54 6.65
N GLY A 52 -3.53 -0.19 6.51
CA GLY A 52 -3.06 1.21 6.54
C GLY A 52 -3.57 2.06 5.37
N SER A 53 -3.48 1.52 4.15
CA SER A 53 -3.84 2.23 2.92
C SER A 53 -5.36 2.36 2.71
N LEU A 54 -6.16 1.41 3.20
CA LEU A 54 -7.63 1.44 3.07
C LEU A 54 -8.32 2.15 4.25
N THR A 55 -7.72 2.20 5.44
CA THR A 55 -8.30 2.92 6.60
C THR A 55 -8.06 4.42 6.55
N THR A 56 -6.95 4.84 5.95
CA THR A 56 -6.73 6.24 5.65
C THR A 56 -7.62 6.63 4.46
N LYS A 57 -8.25 7.80 4.51
CA LYS A 57 -8.97 8.40 3.36
C LYS A 57 -8.01 8.77 2.20
N SER A 58 -6.96 7.98 1.96
CA SER A 58 -6.06 8.16 0.83
C SER A 58 -6.72 7.58 -0.40
N ASP A 59 -6.97 8.44 -1.38
CA ASP A 59 -7.14 8.20 -2.82
C ASP A 59 -7.99 7.03 -3.32
N TYR A 60 -8.73 6.34 -2.45
CA TYR A 60 -9.68 5.30 -2.79
C TYR A 60 -11.08 5.81 -2.47
N VAL A 61 -11.85 6.08 -3.52
CA VAL A 61 -13.28 6.34 -3.36
C VAL A 61 -13.97 4.99 -3.20
N LEU A 62 -14.05 4.52 -1.95
CA LEU A 62 -15.04 3.52 -1.56
C LEU A 62 -16.40 4.07 -1.98
N ARG A 63 -16.97 3.49 -3.04
CA ARG A 63 -18.21 3.95 -3.64
C ARG A 63 -19.39 3.60 -2.73
N GLU A 64 -19.54 4.29 -1.62
CA GLU A 64 -20.88 4.74 -1.26
C GLU A 64 -21.31 5.66 -2.39
N THR A 65 -22.54 5.53 -2.86
CA THR A 65 -23.12 6.29 -3.97
C THR A 65 -23.12 7.80 -3.65
N SER A 66 -21.97 8.46 -3.73
CA SER A 66 -21.81 9.87 -3.42
C SER A 66 -22.24 10.67 -4.64
N GLY A 67 -23.51 11.06 -4.63
CA GLY A 67 -24.06 11.93 -5.65
C GLY A 67 -23.44 13.33 -5.62
N VAL A 68 -23.78 14.13 -6.63
CA VAL A 68 -23.39 15.54 -6.89
C VAL A 68 -23.44 16.46 -5.67
N PHE A 69 -24.24 16.12 -4.65
CA PHE A 69 -24.33 16.86 -3.39
C PHE A 69 -23.08 16.75 -2.52
N PHE A 70 -22.48 15.56 -2.44
CA PHE A 70 -21.29 15.34 -1.61
C PHE A 70 -20.10 16.12 -2.18
N ASP A 71 -19.93 16.09 -3.51
CA ASP A 71 -18.90 16.84 -4.22
C ASP A 71 -19.04 18.35 -4.01
N ARG A 72 -20.27 18.88 -4.10
CA ARG A 72 -20.52 20.31 -3.86
C ARG A 72 -20.20 20.70 -2.41
N ALA A 73 -20.64 19.91 -1.44
CA ALA A 73 -20.37 20.19 -0.02
C ALA A 73 -18.87 20.13 0.28
N TYR A 74 -18.17 19.14 -0.29
CA TYR A 74 -16.73 18.98 -0.12
C TYR A 74 -15.95 20.15 -0.74
N GLN A 75 -16.25 20.54 -1.98
CA GLN A 75 -15.61 21.68 -2.65
C GLN A 75 -15.78 22.99 -1.88
N THR A 76 -16.93 23.18 -1.23
CA THR A 76 -17.21 24.39 -0.43
C THR A 76 -16.37 24.43 0.85
N ARG A 77 -16.11 23.26 1.45
CA ARG A 77 -15.38 23.16 2.73
C ARG A 77 -13.87 23.07 2.57
N VAL A 78 -13.39 22.39 1.52
CA VAL A 78 -11.96 22.03 1.36
C VAL A 78 -11.31 22.81 0.22
N GLY A 79 -12.10 23.47 -0.64
CA GLY A 79 -11.63 24.17 -1.82
C GLY A 79 -11.57 23.28 -3.06
N LYS A 80 -11.25 23.88 -4.22
CA LYS A 80 -11.03 23.13 -5.47
C LYS A 80 -9.74 22.32 -5.33
N ARG A 81 -9.85 20.98 -5.41
CA ARG A 81 -8.69 20.09 -5.56
C ARG A 81 -7.96 20.50 -6.84
N THR A 82 -6.71 20.96 -6.73
CA THR A 82 -5.89 21.43 -7.87
C THR A 82 -5.13 20.30 -8.56
N SER A 83 -5.07 19.11 -7.94
CA SER A 83 -4.55 17.91 -8.60
C SER A 83 -5.58 17.37 -9.60
N LYS A 84 -5.14 17.20 -10.85
CA LYS A 84 -5.89 16.51 -11.92
C LYS A 84 -5.85 14.99 -11.76
N GLU A 85 -5.09 14.48 -10.80
CA GLU A 85 -4.93 13.06 -10.56
C GLU A 85 -6.24 12.54 -9.95
N GLN A 86 -6.97 11.76 -10.74
CA GLN A 86 -8.20 11.15 -10.28
C GLN A 86 -7.82 10.07 -9.25
N PRO A 87 -8.45 10.06 -8.06
CA PRO A 87 -8.26 8.98 -7.11
C PRO A 87 -8.57 7.65 -7.78
N ILE A 88 -7.71 6.65 -7.57
CA ILE A 88 -7.90 5.31 -8.13
C ILE A 88 -9.20 4.75 -7.54
N GLN A 89 -10.15 4.43 -8.42
CA GLN A 89 -11.45 3.94 -7.98
C GLN A 89 -11.39 2.41 -7.85
N LEU A 90 -11.31 1.93 -6.61
CA LEU A 90 -11.35 0.50 -6.29
C LEU A 90 -12.77 0.06 -5.92
N CYS A 91 -13.23 -1.01 -6.54
CA CYS A 91 -14.50 -1.69 -6.26
C CYS A 91 -14.25 -2.95 -5.44
N LEU A 92 -13.93 -2.76 -4.16
CA LEU A 92 -13.79 -3.87 -3.21
C LEU A 92 -15.17 -4.35 -2.75
N SER A 93 -15.37 -5.67 -2.71
CA SER A 93 -16.58 -6.24 -2.14
C SER A 93 -16.66 -5.92 -0.64
N ARG A 94 -17.84 -5.59 -0.15
CA ARG A 94 -18.06 -5.32 1.28
C ARG A 94 -17.76 -6.54 2.16
N ASP A 95 -17.90 -7.73 1.59
CA ASP A 95 -17.73 -9.00 2.28
C ASP A 95 -16.31 -9.58 2.13
N ASP A 96 -15.43 -8.91 1.35
CA ASP A 96 -14.06 -9.37 1.19
C ASP A 96 -13.25 -9.08 2.45
N ASN A 97 -12.83 -10.14 3.13
CA ASN A 97 -11.88 -10.05 4.22
C ASN A 97 -10.51 -9.63 3.68
N VAL A 98 -9.85 -8.67 4.35
CA VAL A 98 -8.49 -8.20 4.04
C VAL A 98 -7.50 -9.37 3.97
N GLU A 99 -7.71 -10.42 4.76
CA GLU A 99 -6.89 -11.64 4.72
C GLU A 99 -6.95 -12.33 3.35
N HIS A 100 -8.16 -12.60 2.84
CA HIS A 100 -8.36 -13.23 1.54
C HIS A 100 -7.93 -12.33 0.38
N LEU A 101 -8.06 -11.01 0.52
CA LEU A 101 -7.53 -10.07 -0.45
C LEU A 101 -6.00 -10.17 -0.50
N ALA A 102 -5.31 -10.14 0.64
CA ALA A 102 -3.86 -10.25 0.70
C ALA A 102 -3.34 -11.56 0.09
N GLU A 103 -4.00 -12.69 0.36
CA GLU A 103 -3.65 -13.99 -0.25
C GLU A 103 -3.75 -13.95 -1.77
N ARG A 104 -4.82 -13.34 -2.32
CA ARG A 104 -4.95 -13.15 -3.77
C ARG A 104 -3.85 -12.27 -4.33
N LEU A 105 -3.58 -11.12 -3.72
CA LEU A 105 -2.56 -10.17 -4.19
C LEU A 105 -1.17 -10.79 -4.28
N VAL A 106 -0.82 -11.71 -3.37
CA VAL A 106 0.45 -12.45 -3.44
C VAL A 106 0.59 -13.21 -4.76
N GLY A 107 -0.51 -13.77 -5.28
CA GLY A 107 -0.53 -14.48 -6.57
C GLY A 107 -0.21 -13.59 -7.77
N HIS A 108 -0.34 -12.27 -7.64
CA HIS A 108 -0.05 -11.28 -8.68
C HIS A 108 1.36 -10.68 -8.57
N LEU A 109 2.11 -10.99 -7.52
CA LEU A 109 3.47 -10.45 -7.35
C LEU A 109 4.41 -10.99 -8.42
N SER A 110 5.19 -10.08 -8.97
CA SER A 110 6.21 -10.36 -9.98
C SER A 110 7.58 -10.44 -9.32
N TYR A 111 8.24 -11.59 -9.47
CA TYR A 111 9.55 -11.86 -8.89
C TYR A 111 10.68 -11.60 -9.89
N PRO A 112 11.85 -11.08 -9.46
CA PRO A 112 12.25 -10.79 -8.08
C PRO A 112 11.74 -9.46 -7.53
N ILE A 113 11.58 -9.39 -6.21
CA ILE A 113 11.20 -8.17 -5.46
C ILE A 113 12.45 -7.64 -4.77
N GLU A 114 13.12 -6.68 -5.40
CA GLU A 114 14.45 -6.21 -5.00
C GLU A 114 14.42 -5.06 -3.98
N SER A 115 13.25 -4.44 -3.76
CA SER A 115 13.11 -3.32 -2.84
C SER A 115 11.70 -3.22 -2.26
N MET A 116 11.58 -2.56 -1.10
CA MET A 116 10.28 -2.24 -0.50
C MET A 116 9.42 -1.37 -1.41
N GLN A 117 10.03 -0.42 -2.12
CA GLN A 117 9.31 0.41 -3.07
C GLN A 117 8.70 -0.42 -4.21
N LEU A 118 9.45 -1.39 -4.75
CA LEU A 118 8.93 -2.31 -5.75
C LEU A 118 7.80 -3.19 -5.19
N LEU A 119 7.94 -3.68 -3.95
CA LEU A 119 6.88 -4.42 -3.27
C LEU A 119 5.60 -3.58 -3.16
N HIS A 120 5.70 -2.33 -2.73
CA HIS A 120 4.55 -1.42 -2.59
C HIS A 120 3.88 -1.14 -3.94
N THR A 121 4.66 -0.83 -4.98
CA THR A 121 4.13 -0.63 -6.33
C THR A 121 3.39 -1.86 -6.81
N GLN A 122 3.97 -3.07 -6.66
CA GLN A 122 3.32 -4.30 -7.08
C GLN A 122 2.04 -4.60 -6.28
N ILE A 123 1.99 -4.29 -4.98
CA ILE A 123 0.76 -4.44 -4.18
C ILE A 123 -0.34 -3.52 -4.74
N PHE A 124 -0.02 -2.29 -5.11
CA PHE A 124 -1.00 -1.37 -5.70
C PHE A 124 -1.44 -1.80 -7.09
N ASP A 125 -0.52 -2.20 -7.96
CA ASP A 125 -0.84 -2.68 -9.31
C ASP A 125 -1.73 -3.93 -9.25
N ALA A 126 -1.43 -4.86 -8.34
CA ALA A 126 -2.24 -6.05 -8.11
C ALA A 126 -3.64 -5.68 -7.58
N LEU A 127 -3.73 -4.71 -6.68
CA LEU A 127 -4.99 -4.24 -6.13
C LEU A 127 -5.86 -3.58 -7.22
N GLU A 128 -5.26 -2.76 -8.09
CA GLU A 128 -5.96 -2.16 -9.23
C GLU A 128 -6.49 -3.23 -10.19
N ALA A 129 -5.69 -4.27 -10.48
CA ALA A 129 -6.10 -5.38 -11.33
C ALA A 129 -7.29 -6.17 -10.73
N GLU A 130 -7.22 -6.51 -9.44
CA GLU A 130 -8.25 -7.30 -8.74
C GLU A 130 -9.54 -6.51 -8.45
N SER A 131 -9.47 -5.18 -8.34
CA SER A 131 -10.59 -4.36 -7.88
C SER A 131 -10.98 -3.23 -8.83
N SER A 132 -10.59 -3.31 -10.11
CA SER A 132 -11.08 -2.40 -11.14
C SER A 132 -12.61 -2.43 -11.25
N CYS A 133 -13.23 -1.26 -11.27
CA CYS A 133 -14.68 -1.12 -11.43
C CYS A 133 -15.07 -1.27 -12.92
N SER A 134 -15.94 -2.24 -13.26
CA SER A 134 -16.56 -2.33 -14.58
C SER A 134 -17.80 -1.44 -14.72
#